data_AF-A0A3C0UA35-F1
#
_entry.id   AF-A0A3C0UA35-F1
#
_cell.length_a   1.000
_cell.length_b   1.000
_cell.length_c   1.000
_cell.angle_alpha   90.00
_cell.angle_beta   90.00
_cell.angle_gamma   90.00
#
_symmetry.space_group_name_H-M   'P 1'
#
loop_
_entity.id
_entity.type
_entity.pdbx_description
1 polymer ?
#
loop_
_entity_poly.entity_id
_entity_poly.type
_entity_poly.pdbx_seq_one_letter_code
_entity_poly.pdbx_strand_id
1 'polypeptide(L)'
;MLNIMEVHETNKMIEQEKLDVRTITMGISLLDCAADDVDEVCENVYNKITTYAKDLVSTGKAIERDYGIPIVNKRITVTPISLVGASSCKSSDDFVKIAHALDRAAKKVGVDLIGGYSALVSKSMTPAEEMLIRSLPKALSETDIVCSSVNVGSTKTGIDMNSVELLGHIVKDIAHATADNDSYGCVKFVAFCNAPDDNPFMAGGFHGVTEGDAVINVGVSGPGVVSRA
;
A
#
# COMPACT_ATOMS: atom_id res chain seq x y z
N MET A 1 -1.39 -3.05 -28.88
CA MET A 1 -0.06 -2.56 -29.30
C MET A 1 -0.26 -1.09 -29.66
N LEU A 2 0.42 -0.17 -28.97
CA LEU A 2 0.22 1.28 -29.15
C LEU A 2 0.78 1.75 -30.49
N ASN A 3 0.06 2.64 -31.20
CA ASN A 3 0.48 3.22 -32.49
C ASN A 3 1.27 4.52 -32.27
N ILE A 4 2.21 4.84 -33.16
CA ILE A 4 2.94 6.13 -33.19
C ILE A 4 1.99 7.33 -33.20
N MET A 5 0.83 7.21 -33.83
CA MET A 5 -0.18 8.29 -33.78
C MET A 5 -0.72 8.53 -32.37
N GLU A 6 -1.01 7.47 -31.61
CA GLU A 6 -1.49 7.57 -30.21
C GLU A 6 -0.40 8.17 -29.31
N VAL A 7 0.87 7.84 -29.55
CA VAL A 7 2.00 8.45 -28.84
C VAL A 7 2.07 9.95 -29.13
N HIS A 8 1.88 10.36 -30.38
CA HIS A 8 1.92 11.77 -30.76
C HIS A 8 0.73 12.56 -30.21
N GLU A 9 -0.47 11.96 -30.22
CA GLU A 9 -1.66 12.54 -29.59
C GLU A 9 -1.47 12.70 -28.09
N THR A 10 -0.91 11.69 -27.42
CA THR A 10 -0.61 11.74 -25.98
C THR A 10 0.38 12.86 -25.67
N ASN A 11 1.47 12.99 -26.43
CA ASN A 11 2.43 14.09 -26.28
C ASN A 11 1.76 15.46 -26.46
N LYS A 12 0.88 15.60 -27.46
CA LYS A 12 0.13 16.84 -27.68
C LYS A 12 -0.80 17.16 -26.51
N MET A 13 -1.50 16.17 -25.95
CA MET A 13 -2.34 16.35 -24.75
C MET A 13 -1.52 16.79 -23.55
N ILE A 14 -0.34 16.20 -23.34
CA ILE A 14 0.57 16.56 -22.25
C ILE A 14 1.00 18.03 -22.36
N GLU A 15 1.44 18.46 -23.54
CA GLU A 15 1.89 19.83 -23.79
C GLU A 15 0.78 20.87 -23.62
N GLN A 16 -0.43 20.55 -24.07
CA GLN A 16 -1.56 21.50 -24.10
C GLN A 16 -2.33 21.54 -22.77
N GLU A 17 -2.61 20.38 -22.16
CA GLU A 17 -3.52 20.27 -21.01
C GLU A 17 -2.81 20.31 -19.65
N LYS A 18 -1.46 20.26 -19.64
CA LYS A 18 -0.62 20.24 -18.43
C LYS A 18 -1.04 19.14 -17.46
N LEU A 19 -1.18 17.92 -17.98
CA LEU A 19 -1.51 16.72 -17.20
C LEU A 19 -0.38 16.43 -16.20
N ASP A 20 -0.74 16.09 -14.97
CA ASP A 20 0.20 15.61 -13.95
C ASP A 20 -0.02 14.13 -13.63
N VAL A 21 1.07 13.37 -13.53
CA VAL A 21 1.04 11.99 -13.03
C VAL A 21 1.08 12.08 -11.52
N ARG A 22 -0.04 11.72 -10.87
CA ARG A 22 -0.15 11.79 -9.42
C ARG A 22 0.69 10.72 -8.73
N THR A 23 0.78 9.54 -9.31
CA THR A 23 1.56 8.44 -8.73
C THR A 23 1.98 7.41 -9.77
N ILE A 24 3.14 6.80 -9.53
CA ILE A 24 3.48 5.46 -10.03
C ILE A 24 3.55 4.55 -8.81
N THR A 25 2.78 3.46 -8.82
CA THR A 25 2.76 2.48 -7.73
C THR A 25 3.22 1.13 -8.28
N MET A 26 4.28 0.56 -7.70
CA MET A 26 4.68 -0.82 -7.98
C MET A 26 3.98 -1.76 -7.01
N GLY A 27 3.15 -2.65 -7.53
CA GLY A 27 2.60 -3.77 -6.78
C GLY A 27 3.60 -4.93 -6.76
N ILE A 28 3.84 -5.54 -5.60
CA ILE A 28 4.79 -6.66 -5.42
C ILE A 28 4.10 -7.78 -4.62
N SER A 29 4.06 -8.98 -5.19
CA SER A 29 3.60 -10.16 -4.48
C SER A 29 4.61 -10.62 -3.43
N LEU A 30 4.14 -10.90 -2.21
CA LEU A 30 4.95 -11.41 -1.11
C LEU A 30 4.56 -12.83 -0.69
N LEU A 31 3.72 -13.53 -1.46
CA LEU A 31 3.26 -14.88 -1.10
C LEU A 31 4.41 -15.90 -1.01
N ASP A 32 5.45 -15.73 -1.83
CA ASP A 32 6.68 -16.53 -1.81
C ASP A 32 7.67 -16.13 -0.71
N CYS A 33 7.38 -15.05 0.03
CA CYS A 33 8.17 -14.61 1.18
C CYS A 33 7.69 -15.27 2.48
N ALA A 34 6.54 -15.95 2.46
CA ALA A 34 5.98 -16.64 3.62
C ALA A 34 6.88 -17.81 4.06
N ALA A 35 7.14 -17.89 5.36
CA ALA A 35 7.96 -18.91 6.01
C ALA A 35 7.36 -19.27 7.38
N ASP A 36 7.96 -20.23 8.07
CA ASP A 36 7.53 -20.62 9.43
C ASP A 36 8.06 -19.66 10.50
N ASP A 37 9.20 -19.00 10.25
CA ASP A 37 9.83 -18.05 11.15
C ASP A 37 9.58 -16.60 10.71
N VAL A 38 9.24 -15.71 11.66
CA VAL A 38 8.91 -14.32 11.35
C VAL A 38 10.12 -13.51 10.91
N ASP A 39 11.31 -13.80 11.45
CA ASP A 39 12.52 -13.07 11.11
C ASP A 39 12.97 -13.45 9.68
N GLU A 40 12.79 -14.71 9.27
CA GLU A 40 12.94 -15.14 7.88
C GLU A 40 11.95 -14.45 6.93
N VAL A 41 10.66 -14.35 7.30
CA VAL A 41 9.67 -13.57 6.52
C VAL A 41 10.13 -12.13 6.35
N CYS A 42 10.59 -11.48 7.43
CA CYS A 42 11.06 -10.09 7.39
C CYS A 42 12.23 -9.90 6.41
N GLU A 43 13.18 -10.83 6.40
CA GLU A 43 14.34 -10.78 5.51
C GLU A 43 13.94 -11.04 4.05
N ASN A 44 13.07 -12.01 3.79
CA ASN A 44 12.54 -12.28 2.45
C ASN A 44 11.78 -11.08 1.88
N VAL A 45 10.90 -10.47 2.69
CA VAL A 45 10.14 -9.26 2.31
C VAL A 45 11.09 -8.11 1.98
N TYR A 46 12.08 -7.85 2.83
CA TYR A 46 13.05 -6.79 2.61
C TYR A 46 13.85 -7.01 1.31
N ASN A 47 14.36 -8.23 1.10
CA ASN A 47 15.17 -8.57 -0.07
C ASN A 47 14.36 -8.50 -1.36
N LYS A 48 13.11 -9.01 -1.36
CA LYS A 48 12.26 -8.98 -2.56
C LYS A 48 11.90 -7.55 -2.96
N ILE A 49 11.42 -6.74 -2.01
CA ILE A 49 11.05 -5.34 -2.27
C ILE A 49 12.26 -4.55 -2.78
N THR A 50 13.41 -4.66 -2.10
CA THR A 50 14.60 -3.90 -2.49
C THR A 50 15.20 -4.37 -3.81
N THR A 51 15.01 -5.62 -4.20
CA THR A 51 15.44 -6.14 -5.50
C THR A 51 14.55 -5.63 -6.64
N TYR A 52 13.24 -5.70 -6.46
CA TYR A 52 12.27 -5.36 -7.50
C TYR A 52 12.13 -3.85 -7.71
N ALA A 53 12.13 -3.08 -6.62
CA ALA A 53 11.91 -1.63 -6.67
C ALA A 53 13.21 -0.81 -6.73
N LYS A 54 14.40 -1.43 -6.86
CA LYS A 54 15.71 -0.75 -6.85
C LYS A 54 15.80 0.44 -7.82
N ASP A 55 15.16 0.30 -8.98
CA ASP A 55 15.22 1.30 -10.06
C ASP A 55 13.92 2.11 -10.19
N LEU A 56 12.93 1.91 -9.32
CA LEU A 56 11.60 2.54 -9.44
C LEU A 56 11.70 4.07 -9.42
N VAL A 57 12.43 4.62 -8.45
CA VAL A 57 12.55 6.08 -8.27
C VAL A 57 13.45 6.70 -9.33
N SER A 58 14.58 6.06 -9.68
CA SER A 58 15.50 6.55 -10.71
C SER A 58 14.84 6.54 -12.08
N THR A 59 14.10 5.48 -12.41
CA THR A 59 13.32 5.36 -13.65
C THR A 59 12.20 6.39 -13.68
N GLY A 60 11.46 6.56 -12.58
CA GLY A 60 10.43 7.61 -12.47
C GLY A 60 11.01 8.99 -12.77
N LYS A 61 12.14 9.35 -12.17
CA LYS A 61 12.83 10.63 -12.41
C LYS A 61 13.35 10.78 -13.84
N ALA A 62 13.78 9.69 -14.48
CA ALA A 62 14.17 9.71 -15.88
C ALA A 62 12.97 10.03 -16.78
N ILE A 63 11.82 9.39 -16.54
CA ILE A 63 10.57 9.67 -17.26
C ILE A 63 10.14 11.13 -17.08
N GLU A 64 10.23 11.68 -15.85
CA GLU A 64 9.93 13.10 -15.60
C GLU A 64 10.77 14.04 -16.46
N ARG A 65 12.06 13.74 -16.61
CA ARG A 65 12.99 14.53 -17.43
C ARG A 65 12.73 14.37 -18.93
N ASP A 66 12.47 13.15 -19.38
CA ASP A 66 12.34 12.84 -20.81
C ASP A 66 11.03 13.40 -21.39
N TYR A 67 9.96 13.41 -20.60
CA TYR A 67 8.63 13.85 -21.03
C TYR A 67 8.19 15.20 -20.45
N GLY A 68 8.94 15.78 -19.50
CA GLY A 68 8.59 17.05 -18.88
C GLY A 68 7.33 17.02 -18.01
N ILE A 69 6.90 15.83 -17.58
CA ILE A 69 5.70 15.63 -16.75
C ILE A 69 6.12 15.32 -15.33
N PRO A 70 5.60 16.05 -14.31
CA PRO A 70 5.88 15.71 -12.93
C PRO A 70 5.19 14.38 -12.55
N ILE A 71 5.94 13.50 -11.89
CA ILE A 71 5.44 12.29 -11.23
C ILE A 71 5.49 12.56 -9.73
N VAL A 72 4.36 12.98 -9.16
CA VAL A 72 4.31 13.52 -7.80
C VAL A 72 4.71 12.48 -6.76
N ASN A 73 4.31 11.22 -6.93
CA ASN A 73 4.61 10.15 -5.98
C ASN A 73 5.15 8.90 -6.69
N LYS A 74 6.06 8.18 -6.03
CA LYS A 74 6.50 6.82 -6.33
C LYS A 74 6.22 5.97 -5.11
N ARG A 75 5.42 4.92 -5.26
CA ARG A 75 4.86 4.14 -4.13
C ARG A 75 5.00 2.65 -4.37
N ILE A 76 4.83 1.87 -3.31
CA ILE A 76 4.75 0.42 -3.37
C ILE A 76 3.47 -0.07 -2.72
N THR A 77 2.84 -1.08 -3.30
CA THR A 77 1.83 -1.89 -2.63
C THR A 77 2.30 -3.32 -2.55
N VAL A 78 1.98 -4.00 -1.46
CA VAL A 78 2.35 -5.42 -1.26
C VAL A 78 1.14 -6.26 -0.90
N THR A 79 1.28 -7.58 -1.05
CA THR A 79 0.26 -8.54 -0.62
C THR A 79 -0.18 -8.26 0.82
N PRO A 80 -1.50 -8.33 1.14
CA PRO A 80 -1.97 -8.14 2.51
C PRO A 80 -1.14 -8.95 3.51
N ILE A 81 -0.47 -8.24 4.42
CA ILE A 81 0.47 -8.85 5.38
C ILE A 81 -0.23 -9.87 6.27
N SER A 82 -1.54 -9.77 6.48
CA SER A 82 -2.30 -10.79 7.21
C SER A 82 -2.18 -12.18 6.60
N LEU A 83 -2.00 -12.27 5.28
CA LEU A 83 -1.80 -13.53 4.55
C LEU A 83 -0.33 -14.00 4.64
N VAL A 84 0.61 -13.07 4.49
CA VAL A 84 2.05 -13.36 4.46
C VAL A 84 2.55 -13.82 5.83
N GLY A 85 2.09 -13.16 6.90
CA GLY A 85 2.47 -13.48 8.28
C GLY A 85 1.59 -14.56 8.94
N ALA A 86 0.58 -15.10 8.24
CA ALA A 86 -0.41 -15.98 8.86
C ALA A 86 0.19 -17.24 9.52
N SER A 87 1.22 -17.83 8.91
CA SER A 87 1.88 -19.03 9.41
C SER A 87 2.92 -18.73 10.49
N SER A 88 3.66 -17.63 10.38
CA SER A 88 4.80 -17.31 11.23
C SER A 88 4.45 -16.47 12.46
N CYS A 89 3.55 -15.49 12.34
CA CYS A 89 3.20 -14.60 13.44
C CYS A 89 2.37 -15.33 14.52
N LYS A 90 2.84 -15.27 15.77
CA LYS A 90 2.16 -15.85 16.94
C LYS A 90 1.64 -14.77 17.90
N SER A 91 1.97 -13.51 17.63
CA SER A 91 1.56 -12.33 18.39
C SER A 91 1.40 -11.10 17.49
N SER A 92 0.75 -10.05 18.00
CA SER A 92 0.70 -8.75 17.32
C SER A 92 2.09 -8.12 17.14
N ASP A 93 3.03 -8.37 18.06
CA ASP A 93 4.40 -7.85 17.96
C ASP A 93 5.17 -8.47 16.79
N ASP A 94 4.85 -9.71 16.41
CA ASP A 94 5.44 -10.34 15.22
C ASP A 94 5.02 -9.61 13.94
N PHE A 95 3.77 -9.16 13.85
CA PHE A 95 3.32 -8.33 12.73
C PHE A 95 4.01 -6.97 12.70
N VAL A 96 4.29 -6.37 13.87
CA VAL A 96 5.07 -5.12 13.96
C VAL A 96 6.48 -5.30 13.38
N LYS A 97 7.13 -6.47 13.56
CA LYS A 97 8.42 -6.76 12.91
C LYS A 97 8.31 -6.69 11.37
N ILE A 98 7.23 -7.21 10.81
CA ILE A 98 7.00 -7.14 9.35
C ILE A 98 6.77 -5.68 8.93
N ALA A 99 6.04 -4.87 9.71
CA ALA A 99 5.90 -3.44 9.45
C ALA A 99 7.26 -2.73 9.40
N HIS A 100 8.16 -3.04 10.34
CA HIS A 100 9.54 -2.55 10.34
C HIS A 100 10.32 -2.99 9.10
N ALA A 101 10.14 -4.24 8.63
CA ALA A 101 10.77 -4.73 7.41
C ALA A 101 10.29 -3.95 6.17
N LEU A 102 8.98 -3.70 6.05
CA LEU A 102 8.39 -2.89 4.98
C LEU A 102 8.93 -1.46 4.98
N ASP A 103 8.95 -0.82 6.15
CA ASP A 103 9.42 0.56 6.31
C ASP A 103 10.90 0.70 5.93
N ARG A 104 11.75 -0.22 6.42
CA ARG A 104 13.18 -0.27 6.04
C ARG A 104 13.36 -0.47 4.53
N ALA A 105 12.60 -1.39 3.92
CA ALA A 105 12.70 -1.66 2.49
C ALA A 105 12.27 -0.46 1.64
N ALA A 106 11.14 0.16 2.00
CA ALA A 106 10.59 1.33 1.32
C ALA A 106 11.55 2.54 1.41
N LYS A 107 12.10 2.81 2.60
CA LYS A 107 13.12 3.85 2.80
C LYS A 107 14.39 3.56 1.99
N LYS A 108 14.81 2.29 1.91
CA LYS A 108 16.00 1.88 1.16
C LYS A 108 15.88 2.17 -0.34
N VAL A 109 14.70 1.95 -0.93
CA VAL A 109 14.45 2.23 -2.35
C VAL A 109 14.00 3.68 -2.61
N GLY A 110 13.67 4.42 -1.56
CA GLY A 110 13.37 5.86 -1.61
C GLY A 110 11.97 6.20 -2.11
N VAL A 111 10.99 5.33 -1.88
CA VAL A 111 9.58 5.58 -2.22
C VAL A 111 8.89 6.41 -1.14
N ASP A 112 7.80 7.08 -1.49
CA ASP A 112 7.09 7.98 -0.59
C ASP A 112 6.28 7.23 0.47
N LEU A 113 5.59 6.15 0.05
CA LEU A 113 4.72 5.34 0.89
C LEU A 113 4.72 3.88 0.43
N ILE A 114 4.54 2.97 1.39
CA ILE A 114 4.31 1.54 1.14
C ILE A 114 3.01 1.10 1.81
N GLY A 115 2.11 0.52 1.03
CA GLY A 115 0.84 -0.03 1.49
C GLY A 115 0.82 -1.55 1.38
N GLY A 116 -0.11 -2.19 2.07
CA GLY A 116 -0.26 -3.64 2.10
C GLY A 116 -0.15 -4.22 3.50
N TYR A 117 0.12 -3.39 4.52
CA TYR A 117 -0.06 -3.76 5.92
C TYR A 117 -1.56 -3.89 6.24
N SER A 118 -2.17 -4.91 5.65
CA SER A 118 -3.61 -4.96 5.42
C SER A 118 -4.22 -6.31 5.77
N ALA A 119 -5.53 -6.30 6.00
CA ALA A 119 -6.35 -7.48 6.23
C ALA A 119 -7.68 -7.42 5.45
N LEU A 120 -8.19 -8.56 5.00
CA LEU A 120 -9.40 -8.69 4.20
C LEU A 120 -10.45 -9.54 4.92
N VAL A 121 -11.22 -8.93 5.82
CA VAL A 121 -12.02 -9.61 6.85
C VAL A 121 -13.53 -9.52 6.60
N SER A 122 -13.94 -9.44 5.33
CA SER A 122 -15.34 -9.21 4.94
C SER A 122 -16.33 -10.31 5.36
N LYS A 123 -15.83 -11.46 5.82
CA LYS A 123 -16.64 -12.62 6.23
C LYS A 123 -16.09 -13.26 7.51
N SER A 124 -15.75 -12.42 8.49
CA SER A 124 -15.05 -12.75 9.75
C SER A 124 -13.53 -12.64 9.64
N MET A 125 -12.92 -12.31 10.78
CA MET A 125 -11.47 -12.36 11.00
C MET A 125 -11.02 -13.78 11.30
N THR A 126 -9.85 -14.15 10.79
CA THR A 126 -9.00 -15.23 11.31
C THR A 126 -8.16 -14.72 12.50
N PRO A 127 -7.54 -15.63 13.29
CA PRO A 127 -6.64 -15.21 14.38
C PRO A 127 -5.47 -14.35 13.89
N ALA A 128 -4.92 -14.63 12.70
CA ALA A 128 -3.83 -13.85 12.12
C ALA A 128 -4.27 -12.41 11.78
N GLU A 129 -5.45 -12.26 11.19
CA GLU A 129 -6.00 -10.94 10.86
C GLU A 129 -6.34 -10.14 12.11
N GLU A 130 -6.89 -10.76 13.14
CA GLU A 130 -7.12 -10.09 14.43
C GLU A 130 -5.79 -9.62 15.06
N MET A 131 -4.76 -10.47 15.04
CA MET A 131 -3.42 -10.09 15.54
C MET A 131 -2.82 -8.92 14.74
N LEU A 132 -2.97 -8.91 13.41
CA LEU A 132 -2.55 -7.79 12.57
C LEU A 132 -3.34 -6.53 12.91
N ILE A 133 -4.66 -6.60 13.02
CA ILE A 133 -5.49 -5.43 13.34
C ILE A 133 -5.10 -4.84 14.70
N ARG A 134 -4.86 -5.70 15.70
CA ARG A 134 -4.42 -5.27 17.05
C ARG A 134 -3.01 -4.68 17.08
N SER A 135 -2.17 -5.01 16.10
CA SER A 135 -0.82 -4.45 15.98
C SER A 135 -0.79 -3.03 15.41
N LEU A 136 -1.88 -2.55 14.80
CA LEU A 136 -1.92 -1.30 14.05
C LEU A 136 -1.47 -0.06 14.84
N PRO A 137 -1.89 0.16 16.11
CA PRO A 137 -1.44 1.33 16.86
C PRO A 137 0.09 1.39 16.98
N LYS A 138 0.71 0.25 17.32
CA LYS A 138 2.16 0.13 17.47
C LYS A 138 2.87 0.23 16.13
N ALA A 139 2.46 -0.56 15.14
CA ALA A 139 3.05 -0.56 13.81
C ALA A 139 3.04 0.85 13.17
N LEU A 140 1.92 1.58 13.25
CA LEU A 140 1.80 2.91 12.64
C LEU A 140 2.48 4.02 13.45
N SER A 141 2.76 3.80 14.74
CA SER A 141 3.55 4.72 15.58
C SER A 141 5.06 4.53 15.42
N GLU A 142 5.51 3.30 15.14
CA GLU A 142 6.93 2.95 15.08
C GLU A 142 7.51 2.94 13.64
N THR A 143 6.68 3.17 12.63
CA THR A 143 7.08 3.25 11.21
C THR A 143 6.74 4.62 10.63
N ASP A 144 7.48 5.06 9.62
CA ASP A 144 7.28 6.39 9.05
C ASP A 144 6.29 6.36 7.88
N ILE A 145 6.54 5.47 6.90
CA ILE A 145 5.90 5.53 5.57
C ILE A 145 5.05 4.30 5.24
N VAL A 146 4.83 3.40 6.20
CA VAL A 146 3.92 2.27 6.06
C VAL A 146 2.48 2.72 6.21
N CYS A 147 1.65 2.38 5.23
CA CYS A 147 0.21 2.56 5.23
C CYS A 147 -0.51 1.22 5.40
N SER A 148 -1.70 1.28 5.98
CA SER A 148 -2.50 0.13 6.35
C SER A 148 -3.95 0.27 5.89
N SER A 149 -4.57 -0.86 5.57
CA SER A 149 -6.00 -0.92 5.30
C SER A 149 -6.66 -2.20 5.78
N VAL A 150 -7.93 -2.10 6.17
CA VAL A 150 -8.73 -3.28 6.57
C VAL A 150 -10.07 -3.24 5.86
N ASN A 151 -10.36 -4.27 5.04
CA ASN A 151 -11.64 -4.41 4.36
C ASN A 151 -12.63 -5.22 5.21
N VAL A 152 -13.56 -4.55 5.87
CA VAL A 152 -14.49 -5.14 6.86
C VAL A 152 -15.78 -5.69 6.24
N GLY A 153 -16.03 -5.43 4.96
CA GLY A 153 -17.29 -5.84 4.34
C GLY A 153 -17.26 -5.83 2.83
N SER A 154 -18.26 -6.48 2.25
CA SER A 154 -18.54 -6.42 0.83
C SER A 154 -20.04 -6.58 0.57
N THR A 155 -20.52 -6.09 -0.57
CA THR A 155 -21.90 -6.32 -1.04
C THR A 155 -22.23 -7.82 -1.12
N LYS A 156 -21.23 -8.67 -1.38
CA LYS A 156 -21.39 -10.11 -1.54
C LYS A 156 -21.55 -10.85 -0.21
N THR A 157 -20.85 -10.41 0.84
CA THR A 157 -20.76 -11.14 2.12
C THR A 157 -21.41 -10.41 3.29
N GLY A 158 -21.85 -9.17 3.08
CA GLY A 158 -22.31 -8.28 4.15
C GLY A 158 -21.13 -7.59 4.84
N ILE A 159 -21.35 -7.16 6.08
CA ILE A 159 -20.37 -6.45 6.89
C ILE A 159 -20.07 -7.30 8.12
N ASP A 160 -18.80 -7.54 8.39
CA ASP A 160 -18.38 -8.14 9.65
C ASP A 160 -18.39 -7.07 10.76
N MET A 161 -19.48 -7.03 11.53
CA MET A 161 -19.64 -6.03 12.59
C MET A 161 -18.64 -6.20 13.74
N ASN A 162 -18.07 -7.41 13.93
CA ASN A 162 -17.05 -7.63 14.95
C ASN A 162 -15.74 -6.92 14.57
N SER A 163 -15.32 -6.98 13.30
CA SER A 163 -14.16 -6.23 12.84
C SER A 163 -14.44 -4.72 12.83
N VAL A 164 -15.66 -4.27 12.51
CA VAL A 164 -16.05 -2.85 12.64
C VAL A 164 -15.90 -2.35 14.09
N GLU A 165 -16.43 -3.08 15.07
CA GLU A 165 -16.32 -2.74 16.49
C GLU A 165 -14.85 -2.64 16.92
N LEU A 166 -14.05 -3.65 16.58
CA LEU A 166 -12.61 -3.67 16.88
C LEU A 166 -11.91 -2.46 16.26
N LEU A 167 -12.16 -2.16 14.98
CA LEU A 167 -11.56 -1.00 14.31
C LEU A 167 -11.96 0.33 14.95
N GLY A 168 -13.18 0.44 15.50
CA GLY A 168 -13.60 1.62 16.24
C GLY A 168 -12.68 1.94 17.43
N HIS A 169 -12.23 0.91 18.15
CA HIS A 169 -11.23 1.05 19.22
C HIS A 169 -9.84 1.33 18.64
N ILE A 170 -9.42 0.56 17.64
CA ILE A 170 -8.08 0.66 17.05
C ILE A 170 -7.81 2.06 16.46
N VAL A 171 -8.78 2.70 15.82
CA VAL A 171 -8.62 4.07 15.31
C VAL A 171 -8.27 5.05 16.43
N LYS A 172 -8.92 4.93 17.59
CA LYS A 172 -8.63 5.75 18.77
C LYS A 172 -7.26 5.43 19.34
N ASP A 173 -6.88 4.15 19.38
CA ASP A 173 -5.58 3.72 19.89
C ASP A 173 -4.44 4.18 18.98
N ILE A 174 -4.61 4.17 17.66
CA ILE A 174 -3.65 4.74 16.69
C ILE A 174 -3.46 6.25 16.96
N ALA A 175 -4.56 6.98 17.17
CA ALA A 175 -4.50 8.41 17.45
C ALA A 175 -3.70 8.69 18.73
N HIS A 176 -3.98 7.94 19.80
CA HIS A 176 -3.26 8.08 21.07
C HIS A 176 -1.79 7.68 20.97
N ALA A 177 -1.46 6.63 20.24
CA ALA A 177 -0.08 6.16 20.06
C ALA A 177 0.79 7.16 19.28
N THR A 178 0.19 8.11 18.56
CA THR A 178 0.88 9.15 17.78
C THR A 178 0.45 10.57 18.17
N ALA A 179 -0.08 10.74 19.39
CA ALA A 179 -0.65 12.00 19.86
C ALA A 179 0.38 13.14 19.99
N ASP A 180 1.65 12.80 20.17
CA ASP A 180 2.78 13.73 20.19
C ASP A 180 3.14 14.30 18.81
N ASN A 181 2.63 13.69 17.74
CA ASN A 181 2.78 14.14 16.36
C ASN A 181 1.40 14.25 15.67
N ASP A 182 0.48 15.01 16.27
CA ASP A 182 -0.84 15.33 15.70
C ASP A 182 -1.66 14.09 15.28
N SER A 183 -1.53 12.98 16.02
CA SER A 183 -2.19 11.70 15.70
C SER A 183 -1.87 11.20 14.28
N TYR A 184 -0.65 11.44 13.80
CA TYR A 184 -0.23 11.18 12.41
C TYR A 184 -0.50 9.73 11.96
N GLY A 185 -0.49 8.75 12.86
CA GLY A 185 -0.84 7.37 12.51
C GLY A 185 -2.20 7.24 11.80
N CYS A 186 -3.17 8.09 12.14
CA CYS A 186 -4.50 8.09 11.53
C CYS A 186 -4.49 8.45 10.04
N VAL A 187 -3.51 9.22 9.55
CA VAL A 187 -3.43 9.57 8.12
C VAL A 187 -2.96 8.38 7.26
N LYS A 188 -2.40 7.36 7.90
CA LYS A 188 -1.84 6.16 7.27
C LYS A 188 -2.78 4.96 7.31
N PHE A 189 -3.99 5.09 7.86
CA PHE A 189 -4.94 3.99 8.03
C PHE A 189 -6.25 4.24 7.29
N VAL A 190 -6.78 3.20 6.63
CA VAL A 190 -8.09 3.23 5.96
C VAL A 190 -8.90 1.98 6.27
N ALA A 191 -10.12 2.15 6.78
CA ALA A 191 -11.12 1.08 6.83
C ALA A 191 -11.95 1.08 5.54
N PHE A 192 -12.12 -0.08 4.92
CA PHE A 192 -12.87 -0.25 3.68
C PHE A 192 -14.12 -1.09 3.86
N CYS A 193 -15.11 -0.80 3.03
CA CYS A 193 -16.13 -1.74 2.61
C CYS A 193 -16.11 -1.77 1.08
N ASN A 194 -16.17 -2.96 0.48
CA ASN A 194 -15.97 -3.16 -0.96
C ASN A 194 -14.61 -2.69 -1.46
N ALA A 195 -13.53 -2.99 -0.74
CA ALA A 195 -12.20 -2.89 -1.34
C ALA A 195 -12.17 -3.71 -2.64
N PRO A 196 -11.60 -3.18 -3.74
CA PRO A 196 -11.38 -3.97 -4.95
C PRO A 196 -10.37 -5.10 -4.68
N ASP A 197 -10.25 -6.05 -5.61
CA ASP A 197 -9.33 -7.19 -5.44
C ASP A 197 -7.85 -6.76 -5.39
N ASP A 198 -7.51 -5.59 -5.94
CA ASP A 198 -6.23 -4.88 -5.87
C ASP A 198 -6.49 -3.38 -5.66
N ASN A 199 -5.60 -2.69 -4.94
CA ASN A 199 -5.73 -1.23 -4.76
C ASN A 199 -4.36 -0.54 -4.77
N PRO A 200 -3.98 0.20 -5.84
CA PRO A 200 -2.72 0.93 -5.89
C PRO A 200 -2.76 2.31 -5.18
N PHE A 201 -3.91 2.70 -4.61
CA PHE A 201 -4.15 4.03 -4.06
C PHE A 201 -3.92 4.10 -2.54
N MET A 202 -3.02 5.01 -2.13
CA MET A 202 -2.74 5.29 -0.72
C MET A 202 -3.75 6.28 -0.10
N ALA A 203 -4.01 6.19 1.21
CA ALA A 203 -3.36 5.33 2.22
C ALA A 203 -3.88 3.88 2.29
N GLY A 204 -4.85 3.50 1.45
CA GLY A 204 -5.48 2.19 1.54
C GLY A 204 -4.85 1.07 0.72
N GLY A 205 -3.69 1.30 0.10
CA GLY A 205 -3.22 0.45 -0.98
C GLY A 205 -2.74 -0.92 -0.52
N PHE A 206 -2.94 -1.95 -1.34
CA PHE A 206 -2.41 -3.30 -1.20
C PHE A 206 -2.36 -3.98 -2.58
N HIS A 207 -1.46 -4.95 -2.74
CA HIS A 207 -1.30 -5.73 -3.97
C HIS A 207 -2.17 -6.98 -3.92
N GLY A 208 -3.14 -7.09 -4.82
CA GLY A 208 -4.10 -8.19 -4.85
C GLY A 208 -3.46 -9.56 -5.07
N VAL A 209 -4.03 -10.62 -4.48
CA VAL A 209 -3.53 -12.00 -4.68
C VAL A 209 -3.79 -12.54 -6.09
N THR A 210 -4.63 -11.85 -6.87
CA THR A 210 -4.93 -12.17 -8.27
C THR A 210 -3.99 -11.49 -9.26
N GLU A 211 -3.12 -10.59 -8.78
CA GLU A 211 -2.19 -9.85 -9.61
C GLU A 211 -0.91 -10.65 -9.92
N GLY A 212 -0.15 -10.16 -10.91
CA GLY A 212 1.17 -10.72 -11.23
C GLY A 212 2.18 -10.53 -10.09
N ASP A 213 3.35 -11.17 -10.23
CA ASP A 213 4.41 -11.12 -9.21
C ASP A 213 4.92 -9.68 -8.95
N ALA A 214 5.00 -8.86 -10.00
CA ALA A 214 5.16 -7.43 -9.89
C ALA A 214 4.49 -6.68 -11.05
N VAL A 215 3.80 -5.58 -10.72
CA VAL A 215 3.02 -4.78 -11.68
C VAL A 215 3.24 -3.29 -11.45
N ILE A 216 3.05 -2.47 -12.49
CA ILE A 216 3.10 -1.01 -12.40
C ILE A 216 1.72 -0.42 -12.67
N ASN A 217 1.21 0.33 -11.69
CA ASN A 217 -0.01 1.10 -11.79
C ASN A 217 0.31 2.60 -11.84
N VAL A 218 -0.33 3.35 -12.75
CA VAL A 218 -0.10 4.79 -12.91
C VAL A 218 -1.40 5.53 -12.64
N GLY A 219 -1.38 6.44 -11.66
CA GLY A 219 -2.50 7.31 -11.36
C GLY A 219 -2.31 8.68 -12.00
N VAL A 220 -3.24 9.07 -12.88
CA VAL A 220 -3.23 10.37 -13.56
C VAL A 220 -4.22 11.31 -12.89
N SER A 221 -3.84 12.58 -12.76
CA SER A 221 -4.68 13.63 -12.19
C SER A 221 -5.69 14.14 -13.22
N GLY A 222 -6.90 14.46 -12.75
CA GLY A 222 -8.02 14.90 -13.58
C GLY A 222 -8.71 16.21 -13.14
N PRO A 223 -8.85 16.55 -11.84
CA PRO A 223 -9.72 17.65 -11.42
C PRO A 223 -9.36 19.02 -12.02
N GLY A 224 -8.06 19.35 -12.10
CA GLY A 224 -7.61 20.63 -12.64
C GLY A 224 -7.83 20.77 -14.15
N VAL A 225 -7.80 19.68 -14.90
CA VAL A 225 -8.09 19.65 -16.33
C VAL A 225 -9.59 19.74 -16.57
N VAL A 226 -10.38 18.93 -15.84
CA VAL A 226 -11.85 18.94 -15.95
C VAL A 226 -12.44 20.30 -15.59
N SER A 227 -11.92 20.97 -14.56
CA SER A 227 -12.42 22.29 -14.17
C SER A 227 -12.14 23.40 -15.20
N ARG A 228 -11.16 23.21 -16.09
CA ARG A 228 -10.80 24.21 -17.13
C ARG A 228 -11.57 24.01 -18.43
N ALA A 229 -12.09 22.81 -18.67
CA ALA A 229 -12.86 22.43 -19.86
C ALA A 229 -14.32 22.92 -19.75
#